data_AF-A0A924MUA2-F1
#
_entry.id   AF-A0A924MUA2-F1
#
_cell.length_a   1.000
_cell.length_b   1.000
_cell.length_c   1.000
_cell.angle_alpha   90.00
_cell.angle_beta   90.00
_cell.angle_gamma   90.00
#
_symmetry.space_group_name_H-M   'P 1'
#
loop_
_entity.id
_entity.type
_entity.pdbx_description
1 polymer ?
#
loop_
_entity_poly.entity_id
_entity_poly.type
_entity_poly.pdbx_seq_one_letter_code
_entity_poly.pdbx_strand_id
1 'polypeptide(L)'
;SNRAFCQAAGHYACDLFIGSTLQMDLAGNSSTATLGRIAGFGGAPNMGADARGRRHASEAWLKAGREARDGLPGARGTPRGQKLVVQMVETFREHMQPAFVETLDAWKLAEQARLALPPIMIYGDDVTHVLTEEGIANLLLCRDDEEREQAIRGVAGFTPAGQKRDRAMVERLRARGVIRRPTDLGIDPRDATRNLLAARTMRDLVRASGGLYRPPRRFRNW
;
A
#
# COMPACT_ATOMS: atom_id res chain seq x y z
N SER A 1 -25.10 1.99 11.03
CA SER A 1 -24.08 2.20 9.98
C SER A 1 -24.61 1.69 8.65
N ASN A 2 -24.09 2.17 7.52
CA ASN A 2 -24.43 1.65 6.18
C ASN A 2 -23.15 1.29 5.42
N ARG A 3 -22.87 -0.01 5.32
CA ARG A 3 -21.61 -0.51 4.72
C ARG A 3 -21.57 -0.28 3.21
N ALA A 4 -22.70 -0.44 2.51
CA ALA A 4 -22.76 -0.28 1.06
C ALA A 4 -22.46 1.19 0.67
N PHE A 5 -23.12 2.15 1.32
CA PHE A 5 -22.85 3.57 1.08
C PHE A 5 -21.42 3.97 1.47
N CYS A 6 -20.90 3.44 2.57
CA CYS A 6 -19.52 3.73 2.98
C CYS A 6 -18.50 3.17 1.98
N GLN A 7 -18.73 1.98 1.41
CA GLN A 7 -17.88 1.43 0.34
C GLN A 7 -17.95 2.27 -0.93
N ALA A 8 -19.14 2.74 -1.32
CA ALA A 8 -19.30 3.62 -2.48
C ALA A 8 -18.56 4.94 -2.29
N ALA A 9 -18.68 5.57 -1.12
CA ALA A 9 -17.92 6.77 -0.76
C ALA A 9 -16.41 6.50 -0.73
N GLY A 10 -15.99 5.39 -0.12
CA GLY A 10 -14.60 4.96 -0.08
C GLY A 10 -13.99 4.77 -1.46
N HIS A 11 -14.76 4.31 -2.46
CA HIS A 11 -14.30 4.17 -3.83
C HIS A 11 -14.26 5.51 -4.57
N TYR A 12 -15.37 6.26 -4.57
CA TYR A 12 -15.53 7.43 -5.44
C TYR A 12 -15.19 8.78 -4.81
N ALA A 13 -15.38 8.96 -3.50
CA ALA A 13 -15.34 10.26 -2.83
C ALA A 13 -14.12 10.46 -1.91
N CYS A 14 -13.33 9.40 -1.67
CA CYS A 14 -12.08 9.50 -0.94
C CYS A 14 -10.88 9.64 -1.90
N ASP A 15 -9.92 10.46 -1.52
CA ASP A 15 -8.70 10.68 -2.32
C ASP A 15 -7.70 9.53 -2.21
N LEU A 16 -7.70 8.85 -1.07
CA LEU A 16 -6.68 7.87 -0.73
C LEU A 16 -7.26 6.66 -0.02
N PHE A 17 -6.78 5.49 -0.40
CA PHE A 17 -6.84 4.26 0.41
C PHE A 17 -5.43 3.87 0.83
N ILE A 18 -5.27 3.50 2.10
CA ILE A 18 -4.05 2.93 2.66
C ILE A 18 -4.40 1.63 3.39
N GLY A 19 -3.67 0.57 3.08
CA GLY A 19 -3.87 -0.75 3.68
C GLY A 19 -2.59 -1.57 3.67
N SER A 20 -2.62 -2.71 4.35
CA SER A 20 -1.53 -3.67 4.39
C SER A 20 -1.91 -4.95 3.66
N THR A 21 -0.89 -5.72 3.29
CA THR A 21 -1.02 -7.04 2.67
C THR A 21 -0.19 -8.08 3.44
N LEU A 22 -0.35 -9.36 3.09
CA LEU A 22 0.56 -10.43 3.54
C LEU A 22 1.73 -10.59 2.57
N GLN A 23 1.46 -10.66 1.27
CA GLN A 23 2.50 -10.73 0.26
C GLN A 23 2.33 -9.61 -0.77
N MET A 24 3.46 -9.16 -1.29
CA MET A 24 3.57 -8.29 -2.45
C MET A 24 4.64 -8.85 -3.40
N ASP A 25 4.33 -8.92 -4.69
CA ASP A 25 5.32 -9.23 -5.72
C ASP A 25 5.95 -7.96 -6.31
N LEU A 26 6.86 -8.15 -7.27
CA LEU A 26 7.65 -7.07 -7.87
C LEU A 26 6.91 -6.26 -8.94
N ALA A 27 5.74 -6.72 -9.37
CA ALA A 27 4.80 -5.89 -10.13
C ALA A 27 3.97 -4.99 -9.20
N GLY A 28 4.02 -5.23 -7.89
CA GLY A 28 3.21 -4.56 -6.88
C GLY A 28 1.85 -5.21 -6.64
N ASN A 29 1.60 -6.39 -7.22
CA ASN A 29 0.40 -7.15 -6.89
C ASN A 29 0.49 -7.57 -5.43
N SER A 30 -0.62 -7.45 -4.72
CA SER A 30 -0.68 -7.76 -3.29
C SER A 30 -1.81 -8.73 -3.00
N SER A 31 -1.57 -9.67 -2.09
CA SER A 31 -2.58 -10.62 -1.63
C SER A 31 -2.41 -10.99 -0.16
N THR A 32 -3.55 -11.23 0.49
CA THR A 32 -3.64 -11.84 1.81
C THR A 32 -3.79 -13.37 1.75
N ALA A 33 -3.94 -13.95 0.56
CA ALA A 33 -4.00 -15.39 0.38
C ALA A 33 -2.60 -15.99 0.39
N THR A 34 -2.41 -17.04 1.20
CA THR A 34 -1.14 -17.76 1.35
C THR A 34 -1.40 -19.27 1.29
N LEU A 35 -0.37 -20.10 1.08
CA LEU A 35 -0.55 -21.55 0.87
C LEU A 35 -1.26 -22.31 2.02
N GLY A 36 -1.31 -21.74 3.22
CA GLY A 36 -2.03 -22.30 4.36
C GLY A 36 -3.35 -21.60 4.71
N ARG A 37 -3.74 -20.54 3.99
CA ARG A 37 -4.88 -19.69 4.37
C ARG A 37 -5.50 -18.99 3.18
N ILE A 38 -6.74 -19.38 2.87
CA ILE A 38 -7.62 -18.64 1.96
C ILE A 38 -8.26 -17.50 2.75
N ALA A 39 -7.62 -16.33 2.77
CA ALA A 39 -8.20 -15.13 3.35
C ALA A 39 -9.18 -14.49 2.35
N GLY A 40 -10.33 -14.01 2.83
CA GLY A 40 -11.23 -13.19 2.01
C GLY A 40 -10.66 -11.78 1.80
N PHE A 41 -11.04 -11.12 0.70
CA PHE A 41 -10.53 -9.78 0.37
C PHE A 41 -11.13 -8.64 1.20
N GLY A 42 -12.30 -8.85 1.79
CA GLY A 42 -13.05 -7.78 2.47
C GLY A 42 -13.35 -6.61 1.53
N GLY A 43 -13.16 -5.38 2.01
CA GLY A 43 -13.38 -4.16 1.22
C GLY A 43 -12.16 -3.67 0.43
N ALA A 44 -11.03 -4.35 0.53
CA ALA A 44 -9.77 -3.88 -0.03
C ALA A 44 -9.81 -3.75 -1.58
N PRO A 45 -10.36 -4.68 -2.37
CA PRO A 45 -10.41 -4.52 -3.83
C PRO A 45 -11.26 -3.32 -4.27
N ASN A 46 -12.32 -3.00 -3.53
CA ASN A 46 -13.14 -1.82 -3.81
C ASN A 46 -12.38 -0.52 -3.48
N MET A 47 -11.66 -0.47 -2.35
CA MET A 47 -10.97 0.77 -1.96
C MET A 47 -9.60 0.95 -2.61
N GLY A 48 -8.87 -0.14 -2.86
CA GLY A 48 -7.53 -0.17 -3.43
C GLY A 48 -7.50 -0.34 -4.94
N ALA A 49 -8.43 0.30 -5.64
CA ALA A 49 -8.47 0.37 -7.09
C ALA A 49 -8.66 1.82 -7.54
N ASP A 50 -8.11 2.19 -8.70
CA ASP A 50 -8.38 3.50 -9.30
C ASP A 50 -9.86 3.59 -9.71
N ALA A 51 -10.55 4.61 -9.21
CA ALA A 51 -11.95 4.84 -9.51
C ALA A 51 -12.11 5.46 -10.90
N ARG A 52 -11.94 4.65 -11.96
CA ARG A 52 -11.92 5.12 -13.36
C ARG A 52 -13.22 5.83 -13.81
N GLY A 53 -14.32 5.67 -13.06
CA GLY A 53 -15.58 6.41 -13.25
C GLY A 53 -15.63 7.80 -12.60
N ARG A 54 -14.71 8.14 -11.68
CA ARG A 54 -14.66 9.43 -10.98
C ARG A 54 -14.39 10.57 -11.96
N ARG A 55 -15.10 11.69 -11.80
CA ARG A 55 -14.90 12.93 -12.60
C ARG A 55 -14.76 14.20 -11.75
N HIS A 56 -15.25 14.20 -10.52
CA HIS A 56 -15.08 15.36 -9.64
C HIS A 56 -13.62 15.45 -9.17
N ALA A 57 -13.09 16.67 -9.20
CA ALA A 57 -11.70 16.94 -8.89
C ALA A 57 -11.47 17.11 -7.39
N SER A 58 -10.28 16.72 -6.95
CA SER A 58 -9.66 17.15 -5.69
C SER A 58 -8.17 17.37 -5.96
N GLU A 59 -7.50 18.09 -5.06
CA GLU A 59 -6.09 18.42 -5.23
C GLU A 59 -5.21 17.15 -5.34
N ALA A 60 -5.35 16.22 -4.40
CA ALA A 60 -4.57 14.99 -4.36
C ALA A 60 -4.84 14.10 -5.59
N TRP A 61 -6.11 13.97 -5.99
CA TRP A 61 -6.50 13.17 -7.15
C TRP A 61 -5.95 13.74 -8.46
N LEU A 62 -5.97 15.07 -8.63
CA LEU A 62 -5.38 15.74 -9.79
C LEU A 62 -3.85 15.63 -9.80
N LYS A 63 -3.19 15.76 -8.64
CA LYS A 63 -1.74 15.62 -8.53
C LYS A 63 -1.28 14.21 -8.92
N ALA A 64 -1.86 13.19 -8.31
CA ALA A 64 -1.55 11.80 -8.63
C ALA A 64 -1.82 11.48 -10.11
N GLY A 65 -2.91 12.03 -10.66
CA GLY A 65 -3.22 11.89 -12.08
C GLY A 65 -2.14 12.44 -13.01
N ARG A 66 -1.65 13.66 -12.72
CA ARG A 66 -0.57 14.30 -13.47
C ARG A 66 0.72 13.48 -13.39
N GLU A 67 1.13 13.07 -12.20
CA GLU A 67 2.34 12.25 -12.00
C GLU A 67 2.27 10.95 -12.81
N ALA A 68 1.16 10.22 -12.72
CA ALA A 68 0.98 8.92 -13.37
C ALA A 68 0.90 8.97 -14.91
N ARG A 69 0.75 10.17 -15.49
CA ARG A 69 0.52 10.37 -16.93
C ARG A 69 1.62 11.20 -17.57
N ASP A 70 2.56 11.70 -16.79
CA ASP A 70 3.66 12.52 -17.27
C ASP A 70 4.48 11.74 -18.30
N GLY A 71 4.75 12.38 -19.45
CA GLY A 71 5.47 11.77 -20.56
C GLY A 71 4.77 10.62 -21.30
N LEU A 72 3.51 10.26 -20.98
CA LEU A 72 2.78 9.21 -21.68
C LEU A 72 2.04 9.73 -22.93
N PRO A 73 2.04 9.00 -24.06
CA PRO A 73 1.27 9.39 -25.25
C PRO A 73 -0.17 8.82 -25.26
N GLY A 74 -1.01 9.37 -26.15
CA GLY A 74 -2.32 8.82 -26.48
C GLY A 74 -3.32 8.77 -25.31
N ALA A 75 -4.18 7.75 -25.30
CA ALA A 75 -5.22 7.58 -24.26
C ALA A 75 -4.61 7.44 -22.85
N ARG A 76 -3.41 6.86 -22.74
CA ARG A 76 -2.68 6.74 -21.46
C ARG A 76 -2.22 8.10 -20.93
N GLY A 77 -1.83 9.02 -21.79
CA GLY A 77 -1.43 10.39 -21.43
C GLY A 77 -2.58 11.37 -21.26
N THR A 78 -3.82 10.96 -21.55
CA THR A 78 -4.97 11.88 -21.50
C THR A 78 -5.16 12.41 -20.07
N PRO A 79 -5.21 13.75 -19.86
CA PRO A 79 -5.35 14.34 -18.54
C PRO A 79 -6.59 13.83 -17.81
N ARG A 80 -6.37 13.15 -16.69
CA ARG A 80 -7.39 12.76 -15.71
C ARG A 80 -6.69 12.54 -14.38
N GLY A 81 -7.43 12.66 -13.28
CA GLY A 81 -6.90 12.31 -11.99
C GLY A 81 -6.75 10.80 -11.78
N GLN A 82 -6.19 10.43 -10.63
CA GLN A 82 -6.02 9.05 -10.19
C GLN A 82 -6.14 8.97 -8.68
N LYS A 83 -6.86 7.98 -8.18
CA LYS A 83 -6.95 7.76 -6.73
C LYS A 83 -5.61 7.29 -6.19
N LEU A 84 -5.22 7.77 -5.01
CA LEU A 84 -4.05 7.25 -4.30
C LEU A 84 -4.41 5.90 -3.67
N VAL A 85 -3.64 4.87 -4.02
CA VAL A 85 -3.71 3.54 -3.43
C VAL A 85 -2.33 3.25 -2.85
N VAL A 86 -2.26 3.16 -1.52
CA VAL A 86 -1.02 2.99 -0.77
C VAL A 86 -1.01 1.62 -0.12
N GLN A 87 0.03 0.84 -0.40
CA GLN A 87 0.34 -0.39 0.31
C GLN A 87 1.36 -0.07 1.39
N MET A 88 0.91 -0.05 2.64
CA MET A 88 1.74 0.13 3.82
C MET A 88 2.04 -1.24 4.43
N VAL A 89 3.27 -1.69 4.34
CA VAL A 89 3.68 -3.04 4.74
C VAL A 89 5.10 -3.01 5.33
N GLU A 90 5.30 -3.71 6.44
CA GLU A 90 6.65 -3.94 6.97
C GLU A 90 7.39 -4.95 6.08
N THR A 91 8.70 -4.81 5.90
CA THR A 91 9.44 -5.70 4.97
C THR A 91 9.41 -7.16 5.42
N PHE A 92 9.35 -7.38 6.74
CA PHE A 92 9.13 -8.68 7.35
C PHE A 92 7.87 -8.66 8.22
N ARG A 93 7.11 -9.75 8.16
CA ARG A 93 5.95 -9.99 9.02
C ARG A 93 6.35 -10.75 10.28
N GLU A 94 5.35 -11.09 11.08
CA GLU A 94 5.48 -12.03 12.19
C GLU A 94 6.27 -13.28 11.76
N HIS A 95 7.12 -13.77 12.66
CA HIS A 95 8.01 -14.91 12.42
C HIS A 95 9.03 -14.72 11.28
N MET A 96 9.41 -13.47 10.96
CA MET A 96 10.43 -13.16 9.94
C MET A 96 10.06 -13.66 8.54
N GLN A 97 8.77 -13.79 8.23
CA GLN A 97 8.34 -14.09 6.87
C GLN A 97 8.47 -12.84 5.99
N PRO A 98 9.16 -12.90 4.84
CA PRO A 98 9.27 -11.74 3.95
C PRO A 98 7.88 -11.37 3.41
N ALA A 99 7.55 -10.07 3.46
CA ALA A 99 6.34 -9.55 2.83
C ALA A 99 6.53 -9.42 1.30
N PHE A 100 7.75 -9.13 0.85
CA PHE A 100 8.09 -9.02 -0.56
C PHE A 100 8.64 -10.34 -1.10
N VAL A 101 8.00 -10.86 -2.15
CA VAL A 101 8.30 -12.17 -2.73
C VAL A 101 8.48 -12.06 -4.26
N GLU A 102 9.22 -12.99 -4.86
CA GLU A 102 9.35 -13.04 -6.33
C GLU A 102 8.04 -13.50 -6.99
N THR A 103 7.24 -14.30 -6.29
CA THR A 103 5.96 -14.83 -6.79
C THR A 103 5.00 -15.01 -5.62
N LEU A 104 3.77 -14.50 -5.77
CA LEU A 104 2.74 -14.66 -4.74
C LEU A 104 2.32 -16.12 -4.58
N ASP A 105 2.09 -16.54 -3.33
CA ASP A 105 1.45 -17.83 -3.02
C ASP A 105 0.08 -17.97 -3.71
N ALA A 106 -0.58 -16.84 -3.96
CA ALA A 106 -1.86 -16.74 -4.65
C ALA A 106 -1.87 -17.51 -5.99
N TRP A 107 -0.77 -17.55 -6.73
CA TRP A 107 -0.68 -18.29 -7.99
C TRP A 107 -0.85 -19.78 -7.79
N LYS A 108 -0.06 -20.36 -6.89
CA LYS A 108 -0.15 -21.79 -6.55
C LYS A 108 -1.49 -22.14 -5.90
N LEU A 109 -2.06 -21.22 -5.10
CA LEU A 109 -3.42 -21.39 -4.58
C LEU A 109 -4.46 -21.46 -5.70
N ALA A 110 -4.32 -20.63 -6.73
CA ALA A 110 -5.20 -20.63 -7.91
C ALA A 110 -5.20 -21.98 -8.61
N GLU A 111 -4.01 -22.55 -8.84
CA GLU A 111 -3.85 -23.87 -9.45
C GLU A 111 -4.51 -24.96 -8.61
N GLN A 112 -4.22 -25.01 -7.30
CA GLN A 112 -4.75 -26.02 -6.39
C GLN A 112 -6.28 -25.95 -6.24
N ALA A 113 -6.83 -24.74 -6.18
CA ALA A 113 -8.26 -24.50 -6.07
C ALA A 113 -8.98 -24.38 -7.43
N ARG A 114 -8.26 -24.56 -8.54
CA ARG A 114 -8.77 -24.43 -9.93
C ARG A 114 -9.50 -23.11 -10.18
N LEU A 115 -8.96 -22.03 -9.64
CA LEU A 115 -9.48 -20.68 -9.87
C LEU A 115 -9.07 -20.21 -11.27
N ALA A 116 -9.97 -19.49 -11.95
CA ALA A 116 -9.68 -18.91 -13.26
C ALA A 116 -8.61 -17.81 -13.20
N LEU A 117 -8.47 -17.16 -12.04
CA LEU A 117 -7.50 -16.09 -11.79
C LEU A 117 -6.88 -16.28 -10.39
N PRO A 118 -5.62 -15.87 -10.19
CA PRO A 118 -5.04 -15.85 -8.85
C PRO A 118 -5.81 -14.86 -7.96
N PRO A 119 -6.05 -15.19 -6.68
CA PRO A 119 -6.73 -14.31 -5.74
C PRO A 119 -5.82 -13.15 -5.32
N ILE A 120 -5.57 -12.22 -6.22
CA ILE A 120 -4.88 -10.96 -5.98
C ILE A 120 -5.89 -9.98 -5.37
N MET A 121 -5.53 -9.38 -4.24
CA MET A 121 -6.40 -8.45 -3.52
C MET A 121 -6.38 -7.06 -4.14
N ILE A 122 -5.18 -6.54 -4.43
CA ILE A 122 -4.96 -5.28 -5.14
C ILE A 122 -3.88 -5.53 -6.19
N TYR A 123 -4.22 -5.26 -7.44
CA TYR A 123 -3.32 -5.40 -8.57
C TYR A 123 -2.27 -4.28 -8.58
N GLY A 124 -1.09 -4.59 -9.09
CA GLY A 124 0.04 -3.66 -9.08
C GLY A 124 -0.21 -2.37 -9.86
N ASP A 125 -0.99 -2.41 -10.94
CA ASP A 125 -1.31 -1.25 -11.75
C ASP A 125 -2.24 -0.24 -11.04
N ASP A 126 -2.99 -0.70 -10.04
CA ASP A 126 -3.76 0.18 -9.14
C ASP A 126 -2.88 0.78 -8.02
N VAL A 127 -1.78 0.13 -7.63
CA VAL A 127 -0.90 0.62 -6.55
C VAL A 127 -0.13 1.85 -7.02
N THR A 128 -0.32 2.94 -6.28
CA THR A 128 0.37 4.21 -6.51
C THR A 128 1.61 4.36 -5.65
N HIS A 129 1.58 3.86 -4.41
CA HIS A 129 2.67 3.98 -3.46
C HIS A 129 2.86 2.69 -2.67
N VAL A 130 4.12 2.33 -2.44
CA VAL A 130 4.52 1.32 -1.46
C VAL A 130 5.26 2.03 -0.33
N LEU A 131 4.79 1.85 0.89
CA LEU A 131 5.34 2.44 2.10
C LEU A 131 5.82 1.31 3.03
N THR A 132 7.09 1.36 3.39
CA THR A 132 7.72 0.45 4.36
C THR A 132 8.53 1.25 5.37
N GLU A 133 9.11 0.57 6.36
CA GLU A 133 10.07 1.17 7.28
C GLU A 133 11.36 1.67 6.58
N GLU A 134 11.64 1.18 5.38
CA GLU A 134 12.80 1.60 4.57
C GLU A 134 12.53 2.88 3.76
N GLY A 135 11.26 3.27 3.59
CA GLY A 135 10.87 4.46 2.84
C GLY A 135 9.62 4.28 1.98
N ILE A 136 9.43 5.20 1.04
CA ILE A 136 8.28 5.26 0.13
C ILE A 136 8.77 5.09 -1.31
N ALA A 137 8.14 4.20 -2.07
CA ALA A 137 8.22 4.15 -3.53
C ALA A 137 6.94 4.71 -4.15
N ASN A 138 7.04 5.85 -4.86
CA ASN A 138 5.95 6.43 -5.67
C ASN A 138 5.98 5.80 -7.07
N LEU A 139 5.17 4.76 -7.26
CA LEU A 139 5.12 3.97 -8.48
C LEU A 139 4.49 4.74 -9.65
N LEU A 140 3.85 5.88 -9.40
CA LEU A 140 3.33 6.76 -10.44
C LEU A 140 4.45 7.40 -11.27
N LEU A 141 5.65 7.52 -10.70
CA LEU A 141 6.82 8.14 -11.35
C LEU A 141 7.71 7.13 -12.09
N CYS A 142 7.40 5.84 -12.01
CA CYS A 142 8.07 4.77 -12.76
C CYS A 142 7.65 4.83 -14.22
N ARG A 143 8.60 4.71 -15.14
CA ARG A 143 8.37 4.81 -16.58
C ARG A 143 8.05 3.48 -17.24
N ASP A 144 8.54 2.40 -16.65
CA ASP A 144 8.43 1.03 -17.13
C ASP A 144 8.39 0.05 -15.96
N ASP A 145 8.18 -1.23 -16.29
CA ASP A 145 8.07 -2.30 -15.32
C ASP A 145 9.41 -2.58 -14.61
N GLU A 146 10.55 -2.27 -15.24
CA GLU A 146 11.88 -2.40 -14.64
C GLU A 146 12.11 -1.36 -13.54
N GLU A 147 11.77 -0.09 -13.79
CA GLU A 147 11.78 0.96 -12.76
C GLU A 147 10.83 0.64 -11.62
N ARG A 148 9.65 0.08 -11.91
CA ARG A 148 8.67 -0.34 -10.90
C ARG A 148 9.22 -1.48 -10.03
N GLU A 149 9.78 -2.51 -10.65
CA GLU A 149 10.42 -3.61 -9.93
C GLU A 149 11.53 -3.08 -9.01
N GLN A 150 12.44 -2.26 -9.54
CA GLN A 150 13.56 -1.74 -8.77
C GLN A 150 13.13 -0.72 -7.70
N ALA A 151 12.03 0.01 -7.92
CA ALA A 151 11.43 0.87 -6.90
C ALA A 151 10.91 0.03 -5.72
N ILE A 152 10.20 -1.07 -6.00
CA ILE A 152 9.70 -1.99 -4.98
C ILE A 152 10.87 -2.67 -4.25
N ARG A 153 11.86 -3.23 -4.98
CA ARG A 153 13.07 -3.81 -4.36
C ARG A 153 13.81 -2.78 -3.51
N GLY A 154 13.82 -1.52 -3.93
CA GLY A 154 14.43 -0.41 -3.22
C GLY A 154 13.85 -0.16 -1.82
N VAL A 155 12.57 -0.43 -1.61
CA VAL A 155 11.89 -0.28 -0.30
C VAL A 155 11.61 -1.62 0.39
N ALA A 156 12.02 -2.75 -0.18
CA ALA A 156 11.80 -4.10 0.35
C ALA A 156 12.83 -4.57 1.40
N GLY A 157 13.71 -3.68 1.87
CA GLY A 157 14.69 -3.95 2.94
C GLY A 157 15.64 -5.09 2.64
N PHE A 158 15.88 -5.93 3.65
CA PHE A 158 16.77 -7.10 3.55
C PHE A 158 16.03 -8.40 3.20
N THR A 159 14.80 -8.33 2.70
CA THR A 159 14.11 -9.51 2.17
C THR A 159 14.90 -10.12 1.01
N PRO A 160 14.71 -11.42 0.70
CA PRO A 160 15.35 -12.04 -0.47
C PRO A 160 15.08 -11.26 -1.77
N ALA A 161 13.88 -10.67 -1.90
CA ALA A 161 13.52 -9.80 -3.03
C ALA A 161 14.29 -8.46 -2.99
N GLY A 162 14.35 -7.80 -1.83
CA GLY A 162 15.05 -6.52 -1.65
C GLY A 162 16.57 -6.60 -1.80
N GLN A 163 17.18 -7.75 -1.48
CA GLN A 163 18.62 -7.97 -1.64
C GLN A 163 19.07 -8.03 -3.11
N LYS A 164 18.18 -8.37 -4.04
CA LYS A 164 18.47 -8.43 -5.48
C LYS A 164 18.32 -7.09 -6.21
N ARG A 165 18.16 -5.98 -5.49
CA ARG A 165 18.08 -4.65 -6.09
C ARG A 165 19.35 -4.30 -6.85
N ASP A 166 19.20 -3.66 -8.00
CA ASP A 166 20.29 -2.90 -8.62
C ASP A 166 20.47 -1.59 -7.84
N ARG A 167 21.62 -1.48 -7.15
CA ARG A 167 21.96 -0.30 -6.35
C ARG A 167 22.05 0.97 -7.18
N ALA A 168 22.61 0.90 -8.38
CA ALA A 168 22.74 2.06 -9.25
C ALA A 168 21.36 2.52 -9.74
N MET A 169 20.46 1.59 -10.08
CA MET A 169 19.08 1.91 -10.43
C MET A 169 18.33 2.54 -9.26
N VAL A 170 18.43 1.97 -8.06
CA VAL A 170 17.78 2.51 -6.85
C VAL A 170 18.26 3.93 -6.54
N GLU A 171 19.56 4.23 -6.67
CA GLU A 171 20.06 5.60 -6.47
C GLU A 171 19.55 6.58 -7.55
N ARG A 172 19.42 6.15 -8.82
CA ARG A 172 18.76 6.96 -9.86
C ARG A 172 17.29 7.22 -9.54
N LEU A 173 16.57 6.22 -9.04
CA LEU A 173 15.17 6.34 -8.62
C LEU A 173 15.02 7.28 -7.41
N ARG A 174 15.95 7.24 -6.45
CA ARG A 174 16.01 8.19 -5.33
C ARG A 174 16.28 9.61 -5.80
N ALA A 175 17.24 9.81 -6.70
CA ALA A 175 17.55 11.13 -7.25
C ALA A 175 16.35 11.77 -7.98
N ARG A 176 15.47 10.95 -8.56
CA ARG A 176 14.21 11.37 -9.18
C ARG A 176 13.03 11.52 -8.22
N GLY A 177 13.21 11.21 -6.94
CA GLY A 177 12.13 11.22 -5.95
C GLY A 177 11.10 10.09 -6.11
N VAL A 178 11.37 9.09 -6.96
CA VAL A 178 10.58 7.85 -7.06
C VAL A 178 10.66 7.11 -5.74
N ILE A 179 11.86 7.01 -5.17
CA ILE A 179 12.09 6.47 -3.82
C ILE A 179 12.44 7.63 -2.88
N ARG A 180 11.82 7.67 -1.70
CA ARG A 180 12.17 8.59 -0.63
C ARG A 180 12.36 7.84 0.68
N ARG A 181 13.55 7.95 1.27
CA ARG A 181 13.88 7.44 2.60
C ARG A 181 13.34 8.38 3.68
N PRO A 182 13.25 7.94 4.95
CA PRO A 182 12.92 8.84 6.06
C PRO A 182 13.81 10.09 6.11
N THR A 183 15.11 9.94 5.88
CA THR A 183 16.06 11.06 5.84
C THR A 183 15.79 12.04 4.69
N ASP A 184 15.35 11.53 3.53
CA ASP A 184 14.97 12.37 2.37
C ASP A 184 13.70 13.20 2.67
N LEU A 185 12.96 12.83 3.72
CA LEU A 185 11.78 13.53 4.22
C LEU A 185 12.05 14.36 5.49
N GLY A 186 13.30 14.42 5.96
CA GLY A 186 13.66 15.11 7.21
C GLY A 186 13.15 14.40 8.48
N ILE A 187 12.90 13.09 8.40
CA ILE A 187 12.41 12.28 9.52
C ILE A 187 13.59 11.44 10.06
N ASP A 188 13.92 11.63 11.34
CA ASP A 188 14.84 10.74 12.06
C ASP A 188 14.05 9.53 12.59
N PRO A 189 14.36 8.29 12.16
CA PRO A 189 13.68 7.10 12.66
C PRO A 189 13.76 6.93 14.19
N ARG A 190 14.75 7.53 14.86
CA ARG A 190 14.91 7.47 16.32
C ARG A 190 13.83 8.25 17.06
N ASP A 191 13.23 9.24 16.41
CA ASP A 191 12.14 10.04 16.98
C ASP A 191 10.79 9.31 16.91
N ALA A 192 10.67 8.27 16.08
CA ALA A 192 9.47 7.46 15.88
C ALA A 192 9.19 6.51 17.06
N THR A 193 8.94 7.10 18.23
CA THR A 193 8.66 6.38 19.48
C THR A 193 7.17 6.39 19.81
N ARG A 194 6.77 5.51 20.75
CA ARG A 194 5.39 5.48 21.28
C ARG A 194 4.94 6.78 21.93
N ASN A 195 5.83 7.73 22.17
CA ASN A 195 5.49 9.04 22.71
C ASN A 195 4.77 9.95 21.71
N LEU A 196 4.84 9.66 20.42
CA LEU A 196 4.06 10.37 19.39
C LEU A 196 2.57 9.97 19.39
N LEU A 197 2.19 8.88 20.07
CA LEU A 197 0.80 8.43 20.16
C LEU A 197 0.01 9.32 21.11
N ALA A 198 -1.05 9.97 20.61
CA ALA A 198 -1.98 10.76 21.43
C ALA A 198 -2.64 9.96 22.57
N ALA A 199 -2.82 8.65 22.36
CA ALA A 199 -3.29 7.69 23.36
C ALA A 199 -2.41 6.43 23.28
N ARG A 200 -1.77 6.04 24.39
CA ARG A 200 -0.83 4.90 24.44
C ARG A 200 -1.47 3.61 24.93
N THR A 201 -2.65 3.73 25.55
CA THR A 201 -3.40 2.63 26.14
C THR A 201 -4.91 2.75 25.86
N MET A 202 -5.64 1.65 26.04
CA MET A 202 -7.11 1.67 25.97
C MET A 202 -7.74 2.61 26.99
N ARG A 203 -7.12 2.77 28.17
CA ARG A 203 -7.59 3.69 29.21
C ARG A 203 -7.45 5.15 28.76
N ASP A 204 -6.39 5.49 28.03
CA ASP A 204 -6.21 6.82 27.46
C ASP A 204 -7.31 7.15 26.46
N LEU A 205 -7.72 6.18 25.62
CA LEU A 205 -8.86 6.35 24.70
C LEU A 205 -10.18 6.59 25.44
N VAL A 206 -10.43 5.86 26.54
CA VAL A 206 -11.62 6.08 27.37
C VAL A 206 -11.60 7.48 27.97
N ARG A 207 -10.44 7.93 28.49
CA ARG A 207 -10.29 9.29 29.03
C ARG A 207 -10.50 10.36 27.95
N ALA A 208 -9.89 10.20 26.78
CA ALA A 208 -10.05 11.11 25.65
C ALA A 208 -11.52 11.22 25.20
N SER A 209 -12.29 10.15 25.32
CA SER A 209 -13.73 10.15 25.03
C SER A 209 -14.62 10.75 26.13
N GLY A 210 -14.06 11.23 27.24
CA GLY A 210 -14.84 11.67 28.40
C GLY A 210 -15.67 10.54 29.04
N GLY A 211 -15.25 9.28 28.91
CA GLY A 211 -15.98 8.10 29.40
C GLY A 211 -17.09 7.58 28.48
N LEU A 212 -17.31 8.19 27.31
CA LEU A 212 -18.31 7.74 26.33
C LEU A 212 -17.92 6.40 25.67
N TYR A 213 -16.63 6.20 25.42
CA TYR A 213 -16.14 4.95 24.84
C TYR A 213 -16.11 3.85 25.90
N ARG A 214 -16.92 2.81 25.70
CA ARG A 214 -16.98 1.62 26.56
C ARG A 214 -16.32 0.43 25.86
N PRO A 215 -15.02 0.17 26.08
CA PRO A 215 -14.32 -0.91 25.39
C PRO A 215 -14.94 -2.28 25.69
N PRO A 216 -14.96 -3.23 24.74
CA PRO A 216 -15.32 -4.62 25.01
C PRO A 216 -14.46 -5.25 26.10
N ARG A 217 -14.99 -6.27 26.81
CA ARG A 217 -14.32 -6.88 27.98
C ARG A 217 -12.89 -7.37 27.68
N ARG A 218 -12.64 -7.90 26.48
CA ARG A 218 -11.32 -8.38 26.05
C ARG A 218 -10.22 -7.30 26.03
N PHE A 219 -10.59 -6.02 26.04
CA PHE A 219 -9.67 -4.89 26.02
C PHE A 219 -9.67 -4.08 27.32
N ARG A 220 -10.44 -4.51 28.32
CA ARG A 220 -10.42 -3.95 29.68
C ARG A 220 -9.45 -4.75 30.50
N ASN A 221 -8.42 -4.10 31.01
CA ASN A 221 -7.43 -4.66 31.91
C ASN A 221 -7.38 -3.88 33.25
N TRP A 222 -8.52 -3.33 33.65
CA TRP A 222 -8.76 -2.64 34.92
C TRP A 222 -10.22 -2.85 35.35
#